data_AF-A0AAD5WBV8-F1
#
_entry.id   AF-A0AAD5WBV8-F1
#
_cell.length_a   1.000
_cell.length_b   1.000
_cell.length_c   1.000
_cell.angle_alpha   90.00
_cell.angle_beta   90.00
_cell.angle_gamma   90.00
#
_symmetry.space_group_name_H-M   'P 1'
#
loop_
_entity.id
_entity.type
_entity.pdbx_description
1 polymer ?
#
loop_
_entity_poly.entity_id
_entity_poly.type
_entity_poly.pdbx_seq_one_letter_code
_entity_poly.pdbx_strand_id
1 'polypeptide(L)'
;MGSSSTAIAMNLQTPFQDRGTLQEKANQISLSDLPDELIITILSLLPTRIAARTSVLCRRFHHLWEASLSLQLISQDFPLSKIDHFVDMVDQALIRRSPSQPVQSLRLELSRYHDFHQCDPFVCSLLVQARSLDLRHLTIENLWNVVRVLPTIFSIDSLESLSLPIIIPYQFDGFPSGFGLTCLRSLSLRLYQVESAKLHQLLSELSSLEDLYLHIHSMDRVILSSLSSQTIRKLHLIIGTRNPECNTLRLFLPSLELLHLEILGFLHIHGEVPLLKRALISLYEVHAEDVISVTKMLNCISHVEELSLHVKEHWDEKNPIPSFILLKPGNDMPIFSNLKHLDLGLCFHEHNIEAVVLMLHKCPLLESVKLVHEIPKFHHTEVGIKAKDWESKLPLNADGNYNYAYCTNLHLGENRKELIELLRNRSTSKSCSEKTMCRHCC
;
A
#
# COMPACT_ATOMS: atom_id res chain seq x y z
N MET A 1 -49.07 -71.79 -38.28
CA MET A 1 -48.18 -70.98 -37.41
C MET A 1 -49.04 -69.84 -36.89
N GLY A 2 -49.89 -70.03 -35.88
CA GLY A 2 -49.51 -70.31 -34.49
C GLY A 2 -49.20 -68.97 -33.80
N SER A 3 -50.23 -68.22 -33.35
CA SER A 3 -50.80 -68.21 -31.98
C SER A 3 -49.95 -67.36 -31.01
N SER A 4 -50.43 -66.51 -30.09
CA SER A 4 -51.74 -66.13 -29.51
C SER A 4 -51.38 -65.03 -28.46
N SER A 5 -52.02 -63.84 -28.45
CA SER A 5 -53.08 -63.42 -27.50
C SER A 5 -52.62 -62.77 -26.17
N THR A 6 -53.14 -61.54 -25.93
CA THR A 6 -53.74 -60.96 -24.68
C THR A 6 -53.05 -61.16 -23.32
N ALA A 7 -53.01 -60.24 -22.33
CA ALA A 7 -53.95 -59.21 -21.87
C ALA A 7 -53.19 -58.20 -20.96
N ILE A 8 -53.47 -56.90 -21.06
CA ILE A 8 -54.17 -56.05 -20.07
C ILE A 8 -54.08 -56.52 -18.60
N ALA A 9 -53.40 -55.71 -17.77
CA ALA A 9 -53.86 -55.42 -16.42
C ALA A 9 -53.58 -53.94 -16.12
N MET A 10 -54.62 -53.12 -16.28
CA MET A 10 -54.74 -51.85 -15.57
C MET A 10 -54.78 -52.15 -14.07
N ASN A 11 -54.04 -51.40 -13.27
CA ASN A 11 -54.53 -51.11 -11.94
C ASN A 11 -54.37 -49.61 -11.65
N LEU A 12 -55.50 -48.94 -11.79
CA LEU A 12 -55.79 -47.61 -11.28
C LEU A 12 -55.93 -47.72 -9.75
N GLN A 13 -55.00 -47.14 -9.01
CA GLN A 13 -55.23 -46.62 -7.66
C GLN A 13 -54.37 -45.36 -7.48
N THR A 14 -55.00 -44.20 -7.68
CA THR A 14 -54.64 -42.92 -7.06
C THR A 14 -54.75 -43.04 -5.52
N PRO A 15 -54.23 -42.15 -4.65
CA PRO A 15 -53.83 -40.77 -4.92
C PRO A 15 -52.63 -40.23 -4.08
N PHE A 16 -52.37 -38.92 -4.21
CA PHE A 16 -51.69 -38.05 -3.23
C PHE A 16 -50.22 -38.38 -2.85
N GLN A 17 -49.30 -37.60 -3.42
CA GLN A 17 -48.49 -36.70 -2.59
C GLN A 17 -47.81 -35.62 -3.43
N ASP A 18 -48.05 -34.38 -3.01
CA ASP A 18 -47.35 -33.17 -3.39
C ASP A 18 -45.86 -33.39 -3.68
N ARG A 19 -45.47 -33.15 -4.92
CA ARG A 19 -44.19 -32.50 -5.19
C ARG A 19 -44.47 -31.33 -6.11
N GLY A 20 -44.87 -30.24 -5.45
CA GLY A 20 -44.98 -28.94 -6.06
C GLY A 20 -43.75 -28.66 -6.91
N THR A 21 -44.03 -28.13 -8.10
CA THR A 21 -43.10 -27.37 -8.92
C THR A 21 -42.53 -26.22 -8.09
N LEU A 22 -41.48 -26.50 -7.32
CA LEU A 22 -40.52 -25.47 -6.91
C LEU A 22 -39.64 -25.20 -8.11
N GLN A 23 -40.22 -24.45 -9.05
CA GLN A 23 -39.44 -23.69 -9.98
C GLN A 23 -38.66 -22.69 -9.14
N GLU A 24 -37.39 -23.00 -8.87
CA GLU A 24 -36.43 -22.03 -8.37
C GLU A 24 -36.35 -20.91 -9.42
N LYS A 25 -37.20 -19.90 -9.25
CA LYS A 25 -36.95 -18.56 -9.78
C LYS A 25 -35.68 -18.09 -9.09
N ALA A 26 -34.53 -18.47 -9.63
CA ALA A 26 -33.33 -17.69 -9.44
C ALA A 26 -33.72 -16.28 -9.91
N ASN A 27 -33.82 -15.34 -8.97
CA ASN A 27 -33.92 -13.92 -9.26
C ASN A 27 -32.64 -13.56 -10.04
N GLN A 28 -32.65 -13.73 -11.36
CA GLN A 28 -31.61 -13.22 -12.25
C GLN A 28 -31.78 -11.70 -12.24
N ILE A 29 -31.10 -11.04 -11.31
CA ILE A 29 -30.93 -9.59 -11.34
C ILE A 29 -30.13 -9.31 -12.61
N SER A 30 -30.80 -8.77 -13.62
CA SER A 30 -30.15 -8.36 -14.85
C SER A 30 -29.52 -6.99 -14.63
N LEU A 31 -28.39 -6.71 -15.30
CA LEU A 31 -27.79 -5.36 -15.35
C LEU A 31 -28.77 -4.31 -15.89
N SER A 32 -29.83 -4.73 -16.61
CA SER A 32 -30.94 -3.87 -17.02
C SER A 32 -31.82 -3.38 -15.87
N ASP A 33 -31.80 -4.06 -14.72
CA ASP A 33 -32.72 -3.79 -13.61
C ASP A 33 -32.11 -2.83 -12.59
N LEU A 34 -30.80 -2.53 -12.72
CA LEU A 34 -30.12 -1.54 -11.89
C LEU A 34 -30.57 -0.11 -12.25
N PRO A 35 -30.75 0.77 -11.24
CA PRO A 35 -30.87 2.21 -11.45
C PRO A 35 -29.64 2.79 -12.16
N ASP A 36 -29.86 3.89 -12.87
CA ASP A 36 -28.83 4.54 -13.68
C ASP A 36 -27.67 5.05 -12.80
N GLU A 37 -27.96 5.50 -11.57
CA GLU A 37 -26.95 5.97 -10.62
C GLU A 37 -25.96 4.85 -10.22
N LEU A 38 -26.45 3.62 -10.03
CA LEU A 38 -25.60 2.48 -9.73
C LEU A 38 -24.75 2.08 -10.93
N ILE A 39 -25.29 2.17 -12.14
CA ILE A 39 -24.55 1.89 -13.37
C ILE A 39 -23.46 2.93 -13.57
N ILE A 40 -23.77 4.22 -13.40
CA ILE A 40 -22.77 5.30 -13.45
C ILE A 40 -21.66 5.02 -12.44
N THR A 41 -22.01 4.64 -11.21
CA THR A 41 -21.03 4.29 -10.17
C THR A 41 -20.13 3.14 -10.60
N ILE A 42 -20.70 2.06 -11.15
CA ILE A 42 -19.93 0.92 -11.66
C ILE A 42 -19.02 1.36 -12.82
N LEU A 43 -19.53 2.15 -13.77
CA LEU A 43 -18.77 2.62 -14.92
C LEU A 43 -17.61 3.55 -14.50
N SER A 44 -17.77 4.34 -13.44
CA SER A 44 -16.72 5.18 -12.87
C SER A 44 -15.56 4.39 -12.25
N LEU A 45 -15.76 3.12 -11.93
CA LEU A 45 -14.68 2.23 -11.47
C LEU A 45 -13.83 1.69 -12.62
N LEU A 46 -14.30 1.82 -13.87
CA LEU A 46 -13.62 1.29 -15.05
C LEU A 46 -12.72 2.33 -15.73
N PRO A 47 -11.65 1.90 -16.42
CA PRO A 47 -10.97 2.73 -17.41
C PRO A 47 -11.98 3.35 -18.38
N THR A 48 -11.84 4.65 -18.68
CA THR A 48 -12.83 5.40 -19.49
C THR A 48 -13.09 4.73 -20.83
N ARG A 49 -12.04 4.18 -21.46
CA ARG A 49 -12.14 3.42 -22.71
C ARG A 49 -13.01 2.17 -22.57
N ILE A 50 -12.87 1.44 -21.47
CA ILE A 50 -13.65 0.23 -21.20
C ILE A 50 -15.10 0.63 -20.88
N ALA A 51 -15.30 1.66 -20.06
CA ALA A 51 -16.62 2.20 -19.77
C ALA A 51 -17.35 2.60 -21.06
N ALA A 52 -16.70 3.34 -21.96
CA ALA A 52 -17.27 3.70 -23.26
C ALA A 52 -17.59 2.47 -24.13
N ARG A 53 -16.78 1.40 -24.09
CA ARG A 53 -17.05 0.15 -24.81
C ARG A 53 -18.27 -0.61 -24.28
N THR A 54 -18.62 -0.45 -23.00
CA THR A 54 -19.85 -1.06 -22.46
C THR A 54 -21.12 -0.51 -23.12
N SER A 55 -21.05 0.61 -23.83
CA SER A 55 -22.17 1.14 -24.63
C SER A 55 -22.69 0.16 -25.69
N VAL A 56 -21.88 -0.83 -26.10
CA VAL A 56 -22.29 -1.89 -27.04
C VAL A 56 -23.19 -2.93 -26.37
N LEU A 57 -23.12 -3.09 -25.04
CA LEU A 57 -23.90 -4.08 -24.30
C LEU A 57 -25.39 -3.72 -24.27
N CYS A 58 -25.72 -2.44 -24.09
CA CYS A 58 -27.08 -1.96 -24.30
C CYS A 58 -27.11 -0.45 -24.56
N ARG A 59 -28.16 0.01 -25.28
CA ARG A 59 -28.33 1.44 -25.62
C ARG A 59 -28.32 2.36 -24.41
N ARG A 60 -28.82 1.90 -23.26
CA ARG A 60 -28.86 2.68 -22.01
C ARG A 60 -27.46 3.08 -21.56
N PHE A 61 -26.48 2.20 -21.68
CA PHE A 61 -25.11 2.45 -21.22
C PHE A 61 -24.38 3.49 -22.09
N HIS A 62 -24.87 3.76 -23.30
CA HIS A 62 -24.27 4.72 -24.22
C HIS A 62 -24.20 6.14 -23.67
N HIS A 63 -25.20 6.57 -22.92
CA HIS A 63 -25.23 7.93 -22.33
C HIS A 63 -24.75 7.93 -20.87
N LEU A 64 -24.78 6.78 -20.19
CA LEU A 64 -24.41 6.70 -18.77
C LEU A 64 -22.91 6.78 -18.54
N TRP A 65 -22.08 6.27 -19.45
CA TRP A 65 -20.62 6.40 -19.31
C TRP A 65 -20.17 7.87 -19.43
N GLU A 66 -20.88 8.69 -20.22
CA GLU A 66 -20.62 10.13 -20.37
C GLU A 66 -20.87 10.86 -19.02
N ALA A 67 -21.81 10.36 -18.22
CA ALA A 67 -22.11 10.85 -16.87
C ALA A 67 -21.18 10.33 -15.76
N SER A 68 -20.15 9.54 -16.10
CA SER A 68 -19.21 8.97 -15.12
C SER A 68 -18.55 10.05 -14.26
N LEU A 69 -18.55 9.90 -12.93
CA LEU A 69 -17.92 10.86 -12.02
C LEU A 69 -16.38 10.77 -12.00
N SER A 70 -15.83 9.68 -12.57
CA SER A 70 -14.39 9.47 -12.68
C SER A 70 -13.96 9.26 -14.14
N LEU A 71 -12.84 9.87 -14.51
CA LEU A 71 -12.15 9.65 -15.77
C LEU A 71 -10.82 8.95 -15.50
N GLN A 72 -10.69 7.73 -15.99
CA GLN A 72 -9.48 6.93 -15.90
C GLN A 72 -8.87 6.82 -17.30
N LEU A 73 -7.90 7.68 -17.59
CA LEU A 73 -7.24 7.85 -18.88
C LEU A 73 -5.89 7.12 -18.86
N ILE A 74 -5.85 5.93 -19.45
CA ILE A 74 -4.68 5.05 -19.42
C ILE A 74 -4.10 4.94 -20.83
N SER A 75 -2.91 5.49 -21.05
CA SER A 75 -2.29 5.48 -22.38
C SER A 75 -1.74 4.11 -22.78
N GLN A 76 -1.46 3.24 -21.80
CA GLN A 76 -0.96 1.87 -22.02
C GLN A 76 -1.98 0.97 -22.74
N ASP A 77 -3.25 1.36 -22.77
CA ASP A 77 -4.31 0.70 -23.54
C ASP A 77 -4.12 0.83 -25.06
N PHE A 78 -3.20 1.69 -25.49
CA PHE A 78 -2.92 2.01 -26.88
C PHE A 78 -1.50 1.55 -27.25
N PRO A 79 -1.29 0.99 -28.46
CA PRO A 79 0.04 0.69 -28.95
C PRO A 79 0.91 1.95 -28.98
N LEU A 80 2.22 1.79 -28.73
CA LEU A 80 3.23 2.85 -28.76
C LEU A 80 3.15 3.75 -30.02
N SER A 81 2.80 3.16 -31.17
CA SER A 81 2.70 3.85 -32.46
C SER A 81 1.38 4.61 -32.68
N LYS A 82 0.45 4.60 -31.72
CA LYS A 82 -0.91 5.16 -31.85
C LYS A 82 -1.27 6.10 -30.70
N ILE A 83 -0.33 6.95 -30.30
CA ILE A 83 -0.58 7.93 -29.23
C ILE A 83 -1.64 8.96 -29.60
N ASP A 84 -1.70 9.37 -30.86
CA ASP A 84 -2.71 10.32 -31.33
C ASP A 84 -4.13 9.76 -31.11
N HIS A 85 -4.31 8.44 -31.21
CA HIS A 85 -5.60 7.80 -30.92
C HIS A 85 -5.97 7.89 -29.43
N PHE A 86 -4.98 7.92 -28.54
CA PHE A 86 -5.23 8.16 -27.12
C PHE A 86 -5.66 9.61 -26.90
N VAL A 87 -4.96 10.58 -27.49
CA VAL A 87 -5.32 12.00 -27.42
C VAL A 87 -6.72 12.24 -27.98
N ASP A 88 -7.01 11.71 -29.17
CA ASP A 88 -8.34 11.78 -29.79
C ASP A 88 -9.41 11.16 -28.89
N MET A 89 -9.14 10.03 -28.24
CA MET A 89 -10.08 9.40 -27.31
C MET A 89 -10.35 10.28 -26.10
N VAL A 90 -9.31 10.92 -25.55
CA VAL A 90 -9.45 11.86 -24.42
C VAL A 90 -10.28 13.07 -24.85
N ASP A 91 -9.96 13.70 -25.97
CA ASP A 91 -10.70 14.86 -26.48
C ASP A 91 -12.17 14.51 -26.73
N GLN A 92 -12.44 13.37 -27.36
CA GLN A 92 -13.81 12.89 -27.57
C GLN A 92 -14.53 12.60 -26.25
N ALA A 93 -13.83 12.03 -25.26
CA ALA A 93 -14.40 11.77 -23.95
C ALA A 93 -14.73 13.07 -23.20
N LEU A 94 -13.97 14.15 -23.38
CA LEU A 94 -14.26 15.44 -22.78
C LEU A 94 -15.38 16.19 -23.52
N ILE A 95 -15.37 16.20 -24.85
CA ILE A 95 -16.38 16.86 -25.70
C ILE A 95 -17.78 16.30 -25.46
N ARG A 96 -17.89 14.98 -25.25
CA ARG A 96 -19.18 14.30 -25.04
C ARG A 96 -19.81 14.58 -23.68
N ARG A 97 -19.05 15.16 -22.75
CA ARG A 97 -19.55 15.44 -21.40
C ARG A 97 -20.33 16.73 -21.39
N SER A 98 -21.47 16.71 -20.72
CA SER A 98 -22.20 17.94 -20.45
C SER A 98 -21.41 18.79 -19.44
N PRO A 99 -21.28 20.12 -19.65
CA PRO A 99 -20.62 21.01 -18.69
C PRO A 99 -21.26 20.99 -17.28
N SER A 100 -22.50 20.51 -17.18
CA SER A 100 -23.26 20.35 -15.95
C SER A 100 -22.97 19.06 -15.18
N GLN A 101 -22.18 18.13 -15.74
CA GLN A 101 -21.84 16.85 -15.11
C GLN A 101 -20.43 16.90 -14.50
N PRO A 102 -20.29 16.90 -13.17
CA PRO A 102 -18.98 17.01 -12.52
C PRO A 102 -18.11 15.79 -12.81
N VAL A 103 -16.79 16.01 -12.94
CA VAL A 103 -15.75 14.98 -12.84
C VAL A 103 -15.07 15.18 -11.52
N GLN A 104 -15.43 14.35 -10.54
CA GLN A 104 -14.84 14.42 -9.21
C GLN A 104 -13.42 13.83 -9.19
N SER A 105 -13.12 12.88 -10.09
CA SER A 105 -11.85 12.19 -10.12
C SER A 105 -11.27 12.06 -11.53
N LEU A 106 -10.01 12.43 -11.70
CA LEU A 106 -9.23 12.25 -12.91
C LEU A 106 -7.96 11.48 -12.59
N ARG A 107 -7.78 10.32 -13.22
CA ARG A 107 -6.54 9.55 -13.20
C ARG A 107 -5.96 9.53 -14.60
N LEU A 108 -4.75 10.06 -14.75
CA LEU A 108 -3.98 10.04 -15.98
C LEU A 108 -2.76 9.14 -15.79
N GLU A 109 -2.75 8.01 -16.48
CA GLU A 109 -1.63 7.07 -16.48
C GLU A 109 -0.98 7.04 -17.86
N LEU A 110 0.21 7.65 -17.96
CA LEU A 110 0.99 7.62 -19.17
C LEU A 110 1.89 6.37 -19.20
N SER A 111 2.33 5.98 -20.39
CA SER A 111 3.26 4.86 -20.55
C SER A 111 4.70 5.31 -20.29
N ARG A 112 5.48 4.46 -19.62
CA ARG A 112 6.90 4.74 -19.31
C ARG A 112 7.82 4.72 -20.54
N TYR A 113 7.32 4.25 -21.68
CA TYR A 113 8.12 3.99 -22.88
C TYR A 113 7.84 4.93 -24.05
N HIS A 114 6.89 5.86 -23.95
CA HIS A 114 6.74 6.85 -25.03
C HIS A 114 7.70 8.01 -24.75
N ASP A 115 8.30 8.56 -25.80
CA ASP A 115 9.03 9.83 -25.76
C ASP A 115 8.05 10.97 -25.47
N PHE A 116 7.57 11.03 -24.24
CA PHE A 116 6.53 11.93 -23.76
C PHE A 116 7.03 13.36 -23.52
N HIS A 117 8.22 13.72 -24.03
CA HIS A 117 8.76 15.08 -23.96
C HIS A 117 7.82 16.13 -24.59
N GLN A 118 6.86 15.71 -25.41
CA GLN A 118 5.95 16.58 -26.17
C GLN A 118 4.50 16.59 -25.65
N CYS A 119 4.18 15.88 -24.56
CA CYS A 119 2.80 15.81 -24.06
C CYS A 119 2.46 16.86 -22.99
N ASP A 120 3.41 17.68 -22.54
CA ASP A 120 3.12 18.76 -21.58
C ASP A 120 1.97 19.67 -22.05
N PRO A 121 1.90 20.12 -23.32
CA PRO A 121 0.80 20.97 -23.79
C PRO A 121 -0.56 20.25 -23.74
N PHE A 122 -0.60 18.98 -24.10
CA PHE A 122 -1.81 18.15 -24.03
C PHE A 122 -2.28 17.95 -22.58
N VAL A 123 -1.36 17.67 -21.66
CA VAL A 123 -1.70 17.52 -20.23
C VAL A 123 -2.17 18.86 -19.66
N CYS A 124 -1.51 19.96 -20.02
CA CYS A 124 -1.97 21.30 -19.64
C CYS A 124 -3.38 21.59 -20.17
N SER A 125 -3.67 21.30 -21.45
CA SER A 125 -5.01 21.54 -22.02
C SER A 125 -6.07 20.69 -21.36
N LEU A 126 -5.78 19.40 -21.11
CA LEU A 126 -6.63 18.49 -20.36
C LEU A 126 -6.94 19.05 -18.96
N LEU A 127 -5.92 19.48 -18.22
CA LEU A 127 -6.11 20.00 -16.86
C LEU A 127 -6.87 21.33 -16.85
N VAL A 128 -6.62 22.22 -17.82
CA VAL A 128 -7.39 23.47 -17.96
C VAL A 128 -8.86 23.18 -18.26
N GLN A 129 -9.15 22.21 -19.12
CA GLN A 129 -10.53 21.78 -19.37
C GLN A 129 -11.15 21.13 -18.11
N ALA A 130 -10.37 20.32 -17.39
CA ALA A 130 -10.80 19.66 -16.16
C ALA A 130 -11.10 20.63 -15.00
N ARG A 131 -10.53 21.85 -14.99
CA ARG A 131 -10.88 22.89 -14.01
C ARG A 131 -12.37 23.23 -13.99
N SER A 132 -13.05 23.10 -15.13
CA SER A 132 -14.49 23.37 -15.22
C SER A 132 -15.36 22.25 -14.63
N LEU A 133 -14.76 21.14 -14.18
CA LEU A 133 -15.46 19.90 -13.87
C LEU A 133 -15.62 19.61 -12.36
N ASP A 134 -15.38 20.58 -11.46
CA ASP A 134 -15.39 20.36 -9.99
C ASP A 134 -14.45 19.22 -9.56
N LEU A 135 -13.21 19.26 -10.04
CA LEU A 135 -12.24 18.19 -9.84
C LEU A 135 -11.74 18.15 -8.38
N ARG A 136 -11.94 17.02 -7.71
CA ARG A 136 -11.54 16.82 -6.29
C ARG A 136 -10.35 15.90 -6.14
N HIS A 137 -10.19 14.93 -7.04
CA HIS A 137 -9.13 13.93 -6.96
C HIS A 137 -8.35 13.90 -8.27
N LEU A 138 -7.06 14.20 -8.21
CA LEU A 138 -6.17 14.14 -9.36
C LEU A 138 -5.03 13.16 -9.09
N THR A 139 -4.89 12.18 -9.97
CA THR A 139 -3.74 11.26 -9.97
C THR A 139 -3.06 11.32 -11.33
N ILE A 140 -1.77 11.63 -11.35
CA ILE A 140 -0.95 11.60 -12.55
C ILE A 140 0.18 10.59 -12.33
N GLU A 141 0.34 9.67 -13.28
CA GLU A 141 1.34 8.62 -13.23
C GLU A 141 2.20 8.64 -14.50
N ASN A 142 3.50 8.37 -14.31
CA ASN A 142 4.49 8.27 -15.39
C ASN A 142 4.62 9.50 -16.31
N LEU A 143 4.38 10.72 -15.81
CA LEU A 143 4.67 11.94 -16.56
C LEU A 143 6.15 12.32 -16.42
N TRP A 144 6.85 12.36 -17.55
CA TRP A 144 8.29 12.63 -17.58
C TRP A 144 8.69 13.99 -16.99
N ASN A 145 7.94 15.06 -17.33
CA ASN A 145 8.21 16.41 -16.85
C ASN A 145 7.00 17.03 -16.14
N VAL A 146 6.65 16.48 -14.97
CA VAL A 146 5.55 17.02 -14.17
C VAL A 146 5.78 18.48 -13.74
N VAL A 147 7.04 18.91 -13.62
CA VAL A 147 7.39 20.28 -13.17
C VAL A 147 6.73 21.35 -14.04
N ARG A 148 6.64 21.11 -15.36
CA ARG A 148 6.01 22.05 -16.30
C ARG A 148 4.51 22.22 -16.12
N VAL A 149 3.83 21.19 -15.61
CA VAL A 149 2.37 21.19 -15.42
C VAL A 149 1.97 21.52 -13.98
N LEU A 150 2.91 21.57 -13.03
CA LEU A 150 2.65 21.92 -11.63
C LEU A 150 1.85 23.21 -11.47
N PRO A 151 2.14 24.33 -12.17
CA PRO A 151 1.35 25.55 -12.02
C PRO A 151 -0.12 25.36 -12.39
N THR A 152 -0.41 24.55 -13.42
CA THR A 152 -1.78 24.24 -13.83
C THR A 152 -2.48 23.36 -12.78
N ILE A 153 -1.79 22.35 -12.26
CA ILE A 153 -2.32 21.48 -11.19
C ILE A 153 -2.65 22.26 -9.93
N PHE A 154 -1.74 23.15 -9.52
CA PHE A 154 -1.88 23.94 -8.29
C PHE A 154 -2.89 25.09 -8.44
N SER A 155 -3.36 25.38 -9.66
CA SER A 155 -4.45 26.32 -9.92
C SER A 155 -5.86 25.73 -9.73
N ILE A 156 -5.97 24.43 -9.40
CA ILE A 156 -7.24 23.73 -9.18
C ILE A 156 -7.56 23.73 -7.68
N ASP A 157 -8.25 24.78 -7.22
CA ASP A 157 -8.57 25.04 -5.81
C ASP A 157 -9.54 24.02 -5.16
N SER A 158 -10.36 23.34 -5.97
CA SER A 158 -11.30 22.30 -5.55
C SER A 158 -10.65 20.96 -5.17
N LEU A 159 -9.34 20.79 -5.36
CA LEU A 159 -8.67 19.52 -5.10
C LEU A 159 -8.66 19.16 -3.61
N GLU A 160 -9.17 17.97 -3.30
CA GLU A 160 -9.13 17.32 -1.99
C GLU A 160 -8.01 16.28 -1.91
N SER A 161 -7.64 15.65 -3.02
CA SER A 161 -6.53 14.69 -3.10
C SER A 161 -5.69 14.87 -4.37
N LEU A 162 -4.36 14.86 -4.21
CA LEU A 162 -3.39 14.99 -5.29
C LEU A 162 -2.31 13.92 -5.19
N SER A 163 -2.10 13.16 -6.28
CA SER A 163 -1.01 12.20 -6.42
C SER A 163 -0.20 12.49 -7.67
N LEU A 164 1.10 12.74 -7.47
CA LEU A 164 2.03 13.08 -8.54
C LEU A 164 2.96 11.91 -8.89
N PRO A 165 3.47 11.86 -10.13
CA PRO A 165 4.53 10.93 -10.50
C PRO A 165 5.86 11.38 -9.91
N ILE A 166 6.92 10.62 -10.19
CA ILE A 166 8.26 10.94 -9.69
C ILE A 166 8.70 12.31 -10.24
N ILE A 167 9.04 13.23 -9.34
CA ILE A 167 9.64 14.53 -9.67
C ILE A 167 11.16 14.38 -9.69
N ILE A 168 11.75 14.61 -10.87
CA ILE A 168 13.19 14.46 -11.13
C ILE A 168 13.88 15.85 -11.04
N PRO A 169 15.06 15.95 -10.41
CA PRO A 169 15.66 17.23 -10.00
C PRO A 169 16.28 18.07 -11.11
N TYR A 170 16.56 17.53 -12.31
CA TYR A 170 17.40 18.19 -13.31
C TYR A 170 16.96 19.61 -13.72
N GLN A 171 15.72 20.01 -13.41
CA GLN A 171 15.16 21.35 -13.64
C GLN A 171 14.16 21.80 -12.53
N PHE A 172 14.21 21.22 -11.32
CA PHE A 172 13.23 21.51 -10.27
C PHE A 172 13.65 22.67 -9.36
N ASP A 173 13.23 23.88 -9.73
CA ASP A 173 13.54 25.09 -8.95
C ASP A 173 12.70 25.23 -7.67
N GLY A 174 11.53 24.60 -7.62
CA GLY A 174 10.65 24.59 -6.45
C GLY A 174 9.20 24.30 -6.82
N PHE A 175 8.35 24.14 -5.80
CA PHE A 175 6.92 24.11 -6.02
C PHE A 175 6.43 25.54 -6.37
N PRO A 176 5.36 25.68 -7.18
CA PRO A 176 4.69 26.95 -7.35
C PRO A 176 4.32 27.52 -5.98
N SER A 177 4.33 28.84 -5.81
CA SER A 177 3.93 29.52 -4.57
C SER A 177 2.68 30.36 -4.79
N GLY A 178 1.93 30.63 -3.72
CA GLY A 178 0.73 31.46 -3.77
C GLY A 178 -0.47 30.73 -4.38
N PHE A 179 -0.55 29.42 -4.22
CA PHE A 179 -1.66 28.61 -4.71
C PHE A 179 -2.76 28.45 -3.65
N GLY A 180 -4.02 28.37 -4.11
CA GLY A 180 -5.21 28.35 -3.25
C GLY A 180 -5.72 26.96 -2.90
N LEU A 181 -4.84 25.95 -2.74
CA LEU A 181 -5.20 24.54 -2.48
C LEU A 181 -5.71 24.32 -1.04
N THR A 182 -6.71 25.09 -0.64
CA THR A 182 -7.26 25.12 0.72
C THR A 182 -8.11 23.89 1.05
N CYS A 183 -8.60 23.17 0.04
CA CYS A 183 -9.38 21.95 0.22
C CYS A 183 -8.52 20.68 0.28
N LEU A 184 -7.21 20.78 -0.01
CA LEU A 184 -6.35 19.61 -0.18
C LEU A 184 -6.08 18.92 1.17
N ARG A 185 -6.65 17.72 1.33
CA ARG A 185 -6.49 16.89 2.53
C ARG A 185 -5.45 15.81 2.36
N SER A 186 -5.23 15.35 1.13
CA SER A 186 -4.30 14.25 0.83
C SER A 186 -3.32 14.63 -0.27
N LEU A 187 -2.02 14.42 -0.02
CA LEU A 187 -0.95 14.70 -0.97
C LEU A 187 0.02 13.51 -1.05
N SER A 188 0.26 13.02 -2.26
CA SER A 188 1.25 11.98 -2.56
C SER A 188 2.32 12.51 -3.50
N LEU A 189 3.56 12.56 -3.01
CA LEU A 189 4.73 12.98 -3.76
C LEU A 189 5.76 11.86 -3.81
N ARG A 190 6.29 11.64 -5.02
CA ARG A 190 7.45 10.79 -5.25
C ARG A 190 8.57 11.68 -5.75
N LEU A 191 9.69 11.72 -5.06
CA LEU A 191 10.76 12.70 -5.27
C LEU A 191 12.07 11.94 -5.39
N TYR A 192 12.91 12.27 -6.36
CA TYR A 192 14.27 11.73 -6.39
C TYR A 192 15.17 12.44 -5.36
N GLN A 193 15.01 13.76 -5.26
CA GLN A 193 15.73 14.59 -4.30
C GLN A 193 14.89 15.84 -3.98
N VAL A 194 14.88 16.29 -2.73
CA VAL A 194 14.18 17.51 -2.33
C VAL A 194 14.88 18.20 -1.16
N GLU A 195 15.06 19.51 -1.27
CA GLU A 195 15.51 20.34 -0.15
C GLU A 195 14.39 20.53 0.88
N SER A 196 14.73 20.42 2.16
CA SER A 196 13.78 20.64 3.27
C SER A 196 13.05 21.98 3.16
N ALA A 197 13.76 23.04 2.74
CA ALA A 197 13.18 24.38 2.57
C ALA A 197 12.05 24.40 1.52
N LYS A 198 12.25 23.77 0.36
CA LYS A 198 11.26 23.70 -0.72
C LYS A 198 10.01 22.92 -0.29
N LEU A 199 10.20 21.84 0.46
CA LEU A 199 9.09 21.04 0.98
C LEU A 199 8.34 21.76 2.11
N HIS A 200 9.05 22.46 3.01
CA HIS A 200 8.43 23.27 4.04
C HIS A 200 7.62 24.44 3.48
N GLN A 201 8.12 25.10 2.43
CA GLN A 201 7.37 26.13 1.73
C GLN A 201 6.04 25.57 1.21
N LEU A 202 6.06 24.43 0.52
CA LEU A 202 4.85 23.73 0.05
C LEU A 202 3.89 23.41 1.21
N LEU A 203 4.38 22.79 2.27
CA LEU A 203 3.53 22.39 3.40
C LEU A 203 2.97 23.57 4.18
N SER A 204 3.69 24.69 4.25
CA SER A 204 3.22 25.91 4.93
C SER A 204 2.02 26.56 4.25
N GLU A 205 1.88 26.40 2.93
CA GLU A 205 0.76 26.93 2.16
C GLU A 205 -0.48 26.00 2.19
N LEU A 206 -0.31 24.74 2.61
CA LEU A 206 -1.36 23.73 2.65
C LEU A 206 -2.02 23.63 4.04
N SER A 207 -3.02 24.48 4.28
CA SER A 207 -3.67 24.63 5.60
C SER A 207 -4.63 23.50 6.02
N SER A 208 -5.05 22.63 5.10
CA SER A 208 -6.00 21.54 5.37
C SER A 208 -5.40 20.15 5.20
N LEU A 209 -4.08 20.04 5.00
CA LEU A 209 -3.44 18.77 4.68
C LEU A 209 -3.39 17.85 5.90
N GLU A 210 -4.05 16.69 5.80
CA GLU A 210 -4.15 15.69 6.87
C GLU A 210 -3.33 14.43 6.55
N ASP A 211 -3.29 14.01 5.28
CA ASP A 211 -2.66 12.77 4.82
C ASP A 211 -1.50 13.09 3.86
N LEU A 212 -0.26 12.80 4.28
CA LEU A 212 0.93 13.03 3.46
C LEU A 212 1.64 11.70 3.15
N TYR A 213 1.81 11.41 1.86
CA TYR A 213 2.63 10.33 1.35
C TYR A 213 3.88 10.91 0.67
N LEU A 214 5.06 10.52 1.14
CA LEU A 214 6.35 10.89 0.57
C LEU A 214 7.14 9.64 0.24
N HIS A 215 7.62 9.52 -1.00
CA HIS A 215 8.61 8.51 -1.37
C HIS A 215 9.84 9.21 -1.93
N ILE A 216 10.97 9.09 -1.24
CA ILE A 216 12.21 9.76 -1.57
C ILE A 216 13.22 8.73 -2.09
N HIS A 217 13.47 8.76 -3.39
CA HIS A 217 14.45 7.92 -4.08
C HIS A 217 15.86 8.54 -4.01
N SER A 218 16.47 8.64 -2.83
CA SER A 218 17.84 9.15 -2.71
C SER A 218 18.87 8.03 -2.77
N MET A 219 19.83 8.13 -3.70
CA MET A 219 20.95 7.17 -3.78
C MET A 219 22.17 7.60 -2.94
N ASP A 220 22.45 8.90 -2.82
CA ASP A 220 23.74 9.38 -2.27
C ASP A 220 23.67 10.57 -1.28
N ARG A 221 22.55 11.31 -1.21
CA ARG A 221 22.40 12.51 -0.34
C ARG A 221 20.96 12.68 0.15
N VAL A 222 20.68 12.44 1.41
CA VAL A 222 19.40 12.83 2.02
C VAL A 222 19.42 14.33 2.27
N ILE A 223 18.51 15.07 1.64
CA ILE A 223 18.34 16.53 1.82
C ILE A 223 17.08 16.85 2.67
N LEU A 224 16.36 15.82 3.14
CA LEU A 224 15.28 16.00 4.10
C LEU A 224 15.79 15.84 5.53
N SER A 225 16.20 16.95 6.14
CA SER A 225 16.70 16.99 7.52
C SER A 225 15.59 17.23 8.54
N SER A 226 14.46 17.80 8.10
CA SER A 226 13.31 18.06 8.96
C SER A 226 12.01 18.06 8.18
N LEU A 227 10.92 17.71 8.86
CA LEU A 227 9.56 17.77 8.38
C LEU A 227 8.69 18.37 9.50
N SER A 228 8.07 19.51 9.22
CA SER A 228 7.23 20.23 10.19
C SER A 228 5.88 20.58 9.58
N SER A 229 4.80 20.31 10.32
CA SER A 229 3.43 20.68 9.97
C SER A 229 2.51 20.55 11.18
N GLN A 230 1.53 21.43 11.29
CA GLN A 230 0.54 21.43 12.38
C GLN A 230 -0.73 20.61 12.04
N THR A 231 -0.95 20.26 10.78
CA THR A 231 -2.22 19.73 10.28
C THR A 231 -2.16 18.23 9.97
N ILE A 232 -0.97 17.70 9.66
CA ILE A 232 -0.77 16.31 9.24
C ILE A 232 -1.14 15.36 10.37
N ARG A 233 -2.07 14.46 10.08
CA ARG A 233 -2.53 13.36 10.95
C ARG A 233 -1.99 12.01 10.53
N LYS A 234 -1.75 11.79 9.24
CA LYS A 234 -1.15 10.55 8.73
C LYS A 234 0.07 10.88 7.88
N LEU A 235 1.20 10.28 8.22
CA LEU A 235 2.42 10.37 7.45
C LEU A 235 2.79 8.98 6.95
N HIS A 236 2.94 8.84 5.64
CA HIS A 236 3.64 7.72 5.03
C HIS A 236 4.94 8.22 4.40
N LEU A 237 6.07 7.68 4.85
CA LEU A 237 7.38 8.07 4.36
C LEU A 237 8.19 6.82 3.99
N ILE A 238 8.45 6.69 2.69
CA ILE A 238 9.43 5.75 2.14
C ILE A 238 10.72 6.53 1.87
N ILE A 239 11.81 6.16 2.52
CA ILE A 239 13.09 6.86 2.40
C ILE A 239 14.24 5.86 2.48
N GLY A 240 15.20 6.01 1.58
CA GLY A 240 16.42 5.22 1.55
C GLY A 240 17.66 6.08 1.48
N THR A 241 18.74 5.64 2.12
CA THR A 241 20.04 6.30 2.05
C THR A 241 21.17 5.34 2.38
N ARG A 242 22.23 5.43 1.58
CA ARG A 242 23.48 4.69 1.77
C ARG A 242 24.58 5.53 2.42
N ASN A 243 24.31 6.81 2.71
CA ASN A 243 25.31 7.74 3.19
C ASN A 243 25.17 7.99 4.70
N PRO A 244 26.05 7.44 5.57
CA PRO A 244 25.95 7.56 7.03
C PRO A 244 25.90 9.00 7.57
N GLU A 245 26.46 9.98 6.86
CA GLU A 245 26.63 11.35 7.36
C GLU A 245 25.39 12.24 7.23
N CYS A 246 24.39 11.85 6.43
CA CYS A 246 23.22 12.69 6.10
C CYS A 246 21.90 12.16 6.67
N ASN A 247 21.92 11.41 7.77
CA ASN A 247 20.82 10.49 8.09
C ASN A 247 19.92 10.93 9.24
N THR A 248 19.87 12.21 9.59
CA THR A 248 18.96 12.65 10.66
C THR A 248 17.71 13.31 10.08
N LEU A 249 16.55 12.70 10.33
CA LEU A 249 15.25 13.28 10.03
C LEU A 249 14.58 13.73 11.33
N ARG A 250 14.30 15.04 11.42
CA ARG A 250 13.55 15.62 12.53
C ARG A 250 12.06 15.76 12.20
N LEU A 251 11.20 15.07 12.93
CA LEU A 251 9.74 15.14 12.78
C LEU A 251 9.15 16.09 13.85
N PHE A 252 8.51 17.16 13.40
CA PHE A 252 7.78 18.10 14.25
C PHE A 252 6.30 18.11 13.81
N LEU A 253 5.56 17.09 14.23
CA LEU A 253 4.20 16.82 13.77
C LEU A 253 3.28 16.61 14.98
N PRO A 254 2.84 17.68 15.66
CA PRO A 254 2.08 17.59 16.91
C PRO A 254 0.71 16.91 16.76
N SER A 255 0.12 16.97 15.56
CA SER A 255 -1.20 16.39 15.26
C SER A 255 -1.14 14.97 14.67
N LEU A 256 0.05 14.36 14.59
CA LEU A 256 0.25 13.07 13.94
C LEU A 256 -0.38 11.94 14.75
N GLU A 257 -1.28 11.17 14.14
CA GLU A 257 -1.97 10.03 14.75
C GLU A 257 -1.46 8.69 14.21
N LEU A 258 -1.06 8.65 12.92
CA LEU A 258 -0.54 7.48 12.23
C LEU A 258 0.78 7.80 11.53
N LEU A 259 1.80 7.00 11.83
CA LEU A 259 3.11 7.06 11.21
C LEU A 259 3.38 5.74 10.49
N HIS A 260 3.59 5.78 9.18
CA HIS A 260 4.06 4.64 8.40
C HIS A 260 5.43 4.97 7.78
N LEU A 261 6.43 4.20 8.14
CA LEU A 261 7.82 4.38 7.73
C LEU A 261 8.34 3.14 7.02
N GLU A 262 8.88 3.32 5.82
CA GLU A 262 9.66 2.31 5.13
C GLU A 262 11.08 2.84 4.93
N ILE A 263 12.04 2.24 5.63
CA ILE A 263 13.42 2.73 5.69
C ILE A 263 14.36 1.73 5.02
N LEU A 264 15.09 2.18 4.00
CA LEU A 264 16.15 1.43 3.33
C LEU A 264 17.52 1.96 3.77
N GLY A 265 18.23 1.21 4.61
CA GLY A 265 19.53 1.61 5.14
C GLY A 265 19.46 2.53 6.36
N PHE A 266 20.33 3.54 6.40
CA PHE A 266 20.67 4.28 7.62
C PHE A 266 19.76 5.50 7.85
N LEU A 267 18.83 5.50 8.82
CA LEU A 267 18.08 6.72 9.17
C LEU A 267 17.85 6.88 10.68
N HIS A 268 18.36 7.97 11.23
CA HIS A 268 18.08 8.45 12.57
C HIS A 268 16.82 9.32 12.54
N ILE A 269 15.74 8.84 13.15
CA ILE A 269 14.54 9.63 13.34
C ILE A 269 14.54 10.19 14.76
N HIS A 270 14.35 11.50 14.83
CA HIS A 270 14.18 12.24 16.07
C HIS A 270 12.95 13.13 15.93
N GLY A 271 12.22 13.40 17.01
CA GLY A 271 11.09 14.29 16.89
C GLY A 271 10.11 14.26 18.05
N GLU A 272 9.20 15.22 18.02
CA GLU A 272 8.06 15.32 18.92
C GLU A 272 6.79 15.00 18.14
N VAL A 273 6.20 13.84 18.45
CA VAL A 273 4.96 13.33 17.84
C VAL A 273 3.98 12.90 18.95
N PRO A 274 3.59 13.81 19.86
CA PRO A 274 2.93 13.48 21.14
C PRO A 274 1.56 12.79 21.02
N LEU A 275 0.85 12.97 19.90
CA LEU A 275 -0.47 12.38 19.67
C LEU A 275 -0.41 11.06 18.88
N LEU A 276 0.78 10.52 18.64
CA LEU A 276 0.94 9.33 17.82
C LEU A 276 0.32 8.11 18.51
N LYS A 277 -0.66 7.49 17.83
CA LYS A 277 -1.35 6.30 18.34
C LYS A 277 -0.84 5.03 17.69
N ARG A 278 -0.53 5.09 16.39
CA ARG A 278 -0.20 3.92 15.57
C ARG A 278 1.08 4.16 14.79
N ALA A 279 2.05 3.27 14.93
CA ALA A 279 3.29 3.29 14.17
C ALA A 279 3.45 1.98 13.37
N LEU A 280 3.64 2.11 12.05
CA LEU A 280 3.95 1.02 11.13
C LEU A 280 5.37 1.24 10.61
N ILE A 281 6.29 0.34 10.88
CA ILE A 281 7.71 0.51 10.57
C ILE A 281 8.20 -0.73 9.85
N SER A 282 8.67 -0.54 8.62
CA SER A 282 9.40 -1.55 7.85
C SER A 282 10.84 -1.11 7.67
N LEU A 283 11.77 -1.90 8.17
CA LEU A 283 13.21 -1.69 8.04
C LEU A 283 13.79 -2.69 7.04
N TYR A 284 14.59 -2.19 6.12
CA TYR A 284 15.25 -2.98 5.08
C TYR A 284 16.77 -2.73 5.15
N GLU A 285 17.57 -3.77 4.93
CA GLU A 285 19.05 -3.67 4.89
C GLU A 285 19.67 -3.10 6.19
N VAL A 286 19.18 -3.53 7.37
CA VAL A 286 19.67 -3.05 8.66
C VAL A 286 21.02 -3.68 9.02
N HIS A 287 22.01 -2.86 9.38
CA HIS A 287 23.34 -3.29 9.81
C HIS A 287 23.56 -3.11 11.32
N ALA A 288 24.65 -3.67 11.86
CA ALA A 288 24.98 -3.55 13.30
C ALA A 288 25.17 -2.10 13.76
N GLU A 289 25.61 -1.24 12.85
CA GLU A 289 25.83 0.19 13.09
C GLU A 289 24.52 0.97 13.25
N ASP A 290 23.40 0.44 12.73
CA ASP A 290 22.08 1.09 12.74
C ASP A 290 21.33 0.96 14.06
N VAL A 291 21.80 0.11 14.97
CA VAL A 291 21.09 -0.23 16.21
C VAL A 291 20.81 0.99 17.06
N ILE A 292 21.76 1.91 17.14
CA ILE A 292 21.62 3.17 17.89
C ILE A 292 20.53 4.04 17.24
N SER A 293 20.49 4.09 15.90
CA SER A 293 19.50 4.84 15.11
C SER A 293 18.09 4.32 15.34
N VAL A 294 17.92 3.00 15.24
CA VAL A 294 16.63 2.35 15.45
C VAL A 294 16.18 2.49 16.90
N THR A 295 17.09 2.34 17.86
CA THR A 295 16.77 2.50 19.29
C THR A 295 16.30 3.92 19.59
N LYS A 296 16.95 4.94 19.01
CA LYS A 296 16.51 6.35 19.14
C LYS A 296 15.14 6.59 18.52
N MET A 297 14.89 6.03 17.33
CA MET A 297 13.58 6.11 16.68
C MET A 297 12.49 5.45 17.53
N LEU A 298 12.74 4.23 18.04
CA LEU A 298 11.79 3.52 18.91
C LEU A 298 11.51 4.30 20.20
N ASN A 299 12.53 4.97 20.77
CA ASN A 299 12.32 5.85 21.92
C ASN A 299 11.35 7.00 21.60
N CYS A 300 11.48 7.63 20.43
CA CYS A 300 10.57 8.71 20.00
C CYS A 300 9.11 8.26 19.88
N ILE A 301 8.85 6.98 19.58
CA ILE A 301 7.50 6.43 19.40
C ILE A 301 7.08 5.48 20.53
N SER A 302 7.77 5.50 21.67
CA SER A 302 7.54 4.55 22.77
C SER A 302 6.15 4.65 23.44
N HIS A 303 5.44 5.75 23.20
CA HIS A 303 4.14 6.06 23.82
C HIS A 303 2.92 5.55 23.02
N VAL A 304 3.12 4.92 21.86
CA VAL A 304 2.04 4.45 20.96
C VAL A 304 1.21 3.31 21.54
N GLU A 305 -0.03 3.17 21.06
CA GLU A 305 -0.95 2.08 21.43
C GLU A 305 -0.82 0.86 20.49
N GLU A 306 -0.46 1.10 19.22
CA GLU A 306 -0.23 0.06 18.21
C GLU A 306 1.12 0.24 17.53
N LEU A 307 1.89 -0.85 17.45
CA LEU A 307 3.18 -0.89 16.77
C LEU A 307 3.23 -2.08 15.84
N SER A 308 3.48 -1.83 14.57
CA SER A 308 3.93 -2.83 13.60
C SER A 308 5.41 -2.57 13.31
N LEU A 309 6.27 -3.54 13.58
CA LEU A 309 7.71 -3.48 13.35
C LEU A 309 8.14 -4.69 12.53
N HIS A 310 8.49 -4.46 11.28
CA HIS A 310 8.96 -5.49 10.36
C HIS A 310 10.42 -5.22 10.01
N VAL A 311 11.30 -6.18 10.27
CA VAL A 311 12.71 -6.13 9.88
C VAL A 311 12.94 -7.14 8.78
N LYS A 312 13.15 -6.64 7.56
CA LYS A 312 13.34 -7.43 6.35
C LYS A 312 14.83 -7.56 6.08
N GLU A 313 15.34 -8.77 6.28
CA GLU A 313 16.76 -9.06 6.13
C GLU A 313 17.12 -9.35 4.66
N HIS A 314 18.32 -8.93 4.28
CA HIS A 314 19.02 -9.46 3.12
C HIS A 314 19.91 -10.62 3.57
N TRP A 315 19.80 -11.77 2.90
CA TRP A 315 20.65 -12.92 3.19
C TRP A 315 22.02 -12.73 2.55
N ASP A 316 23.05 -12.44 3.35
CA ASP A 316 24.44 -12.69 2.98
C ASP A 316 24.92 -13.95 3.72
N GLU A 317 25.23 -15.02 2.98
CA GLU A 317 25.73 -16.29 3.53
C GLU A 317 27.02 -16.10 4.37
N LYS A 318 27.77 -15.01 4.17
CA LYS A 318 29.05 -14.76 4.84
C LYS A 318 28.92 -13.93 6.11
N ASN A 319 27.87 -13.13 6.23
CA ASN A 319 27.57 -12.30 7.39
C ASN A 319 26.05 -12.12 7.49
N PRO A 320 25.30 -13.12 8.01
CA PRO A 320 23.92 -12.88 8.39
C PRO A 320 23.98 -11.83 9.49
N ILE A 321 23.60 -10.59 9.20
CA ILE A 321 23.46 -9.53 10.20
C ILE A 321 22.01 -9.57 10.64
N PRO A 322 21.66 -10.28 11.72
CA PRO A 322 20.28 -10.69 11.90
C PRO A 322 19.58 -9.64 12.76
N SER A 323 18.29 -9.54 12.55
CA SER A 323 17.32 -8.74 13.30
C SER A 323 17.45 -8.85 14.83
N PHE A 324 18.17 -9.85 15.38
CA PHE A 324 18.56 -9.85 16.80
C PHE A 324 19.34 -8.61 17.23
N ILE A 325 20.14 -7.94 16.36
CA ILE A 325 21.03 -6.89 16.88
C ILE A 325 20.22 -5.74 17.45
N LEU A 326 19.04 -5.44 16.91
CA LEU A 326 18.14 -4.42 17.45
C LEU A 326 17.67 -4.75 18.88
N LEU A 327 17.51 -6.04 19.17
CA LEU A 327 16.85 -6.55 20.37
C LEU A 327 17.80 -7.33 21.28
N LYS A 328 19.12 -7.20 21.12
CA LYS A 328 20.10 -7.86 22.00
C LYS A 328 19.99 -7.34 23.45
N PRO A 329 20.20 -8.22 24.45
CA PRO A 329 20.39 -7.78 25.83
C PRO A 329 21.58 -6.81 25.91
N GLY A 330 21.36 -5.61 26.45
CA GLY A 330 22.37 -4.54 26.54
C GLY A 330 22.09 -3.32 25.67
N ASN A 331 21.13 -3.40 24.74
CA ASN A 331 20.63 -2.22 24.04
C ASN A 331 19.59 -1.48 24.89
N ASP A 332 19.61 -0.14 24.85
CA ASP A 332 18.68 0.75 25.57
C ASP A 332 17.28 0.80 24.92
N MET A 333 16.65 -0.36 24.75
CA MET A 333 15.29 -0.46 24.23
C MET A 333 14.29 0.25 25.17
N PRO A 334 13.43 1.12 24.63
CA PRO A 334 12.40 1.81 25.41
C PRO A 334 11.42 0.84 26.06
N ILE A 335 10.78 1.31 27.12
CA ILE A 335 9.58 0.68 27.68
C ILE A 335 8.38 1.27 26.92
N PHE A 336 7.57 0.40 26.33
CA PHE A 336 6.35 0.78 25.63
C PHE A 336 5.17 0.73 26.61
N SER A 337 5.01 1.79 27.40
CA SER A 337 4.08 1.81 28.54
C SER A 337 2.61 1.65 28.14
N ASN A 338 2.24 2.09 26.94
CA ASN A 338 0.84 2.17 26.47
C ASN A 338 0.50 1.15 25.38
N LEU A 339 1.47 0.34 24.94
CA LEU A 339 1.32 -0.52 23.78
C LEU A 339 0.39 -1.70 24.09
N LYS A 340 -0.71 -1.80 23.32
CA LYS A 340 -1.74 -2.85 23.42
C LYS A 340 -1.61 -3.88 22.29
N HIS A 341 -1.27 -3.44 21.09
CA HIS A 341 -1.17 -4.29 19.91
C HIS A 341 0.22 -4.22 19.29
N LEU A 342 0.89 -5.37 19.20
CA LEU A 342 2.21 -5.50 18.58
C LEU A 342 2.13 -6.46 17.38
N ASP A 343 2.49 -5.99 16.19
CA ASP A 343 2.76 -6.81 15.00
C ASP A 343 4.27 -6.82 14.76
N LEU A 344 4.91 -7.98 14.93
CA LEU A 344 6.36 -8.11 14.88
C LEU A 344 6.75 -9.07 13.77
N GLY A 345 7.29 -8.52 12.69
CA GLY A 345 7.84 -9.25 11.56
C GLY A 345 9.35 -9.39 11.65
N LEU A 346 9.86 -10.61 11.83
CA LEU A 346 11.30 -10.89 11.91
C LEU A 346 11.62 -12.19 11.16
N CYS A 347 12.83 -12.30 10.63
CA CYS A 347 13.37 -13.63 10.30
C CYS A 347 13.55 -14.39 11.62
N PHE A 348 13.01 -15.59 11.79
CA PHE A 348 13.15 -16.34 13.04
C PHE A 348 14.36 -17.28 12.98
N HIS A 349 15.41 -16.94 13.72
CA HIS A 349 16.55 -17.81 14.03
C HIS A 349 16.62 -18.06 15.55
N GLU A 350 17.35 -19.07 16.02
CA GLU A 350 17.47 -19.41 17.46
C GLU A 350 17.84 -18.18 18.33
N HIS A 351 18.64 -17.27 17.78
CA HIS A 351 19.09 -16.03 18.44
C HIS A 351 18.02 -14.93 18.51
N ASN A 352 16.94 -15.00 17.73
CA ASN A 352 15.91 -13.95 17.64
C ASN A 352 14.76 -14.19 18.64
N ILE A 353 14.63 -15.41 19.18
CA ILE A 353 13.59 -15.73 20.18
C ILE A 353 13.83 -14.94 21.48
N GLU A 354 15.07 -14.85 21.94
CA GLU A 354 15.42 -14.07 23.14
C GLU A 354 15.11 -12.58 22.94
N ALA A 355 15.37 -12.06 21.73
CA ALA A 355 15.03 -10.72 21.31
C ALA A 355 13.51 -10.43 21.39
N VAL A 356 12.68 -11.34 20.89
CA VAL A 356 11.21 -11.25 21.03
C VAL A 356 10.82 -11.26 22.50
N VAL A 357 11.39 -12.16 23.30
CA VAL A 357 11.12 -12.22 24.75
C VAL A 357 11.48 -10.91 25.42
N LEU A 358 12.63 -10.29 25.12
CA LEU A 358 13.02 -9.00 25.66
C LEU A 358 12.03 -7.89 25.28
N MET A 359 11.57 -7.85 24.03
CA MET A 359 10.55 -6.89 23.58
C MET A 359 9.22 -7.08 24.33
N LEU A 360 8.78 -8.32 24.51
CA LEU A 360 7.56 -8.62 25.28
C LEU A 360 7.65 -8.18 26.75
N HIS A 361 8.84 -8.23 27.37
CA HIS A 361 9.04 -7.70 28.74
C HIS A 361 8.94 -6.17 28.79
N LYS A 362 9.24 -5.47 27.70
CA LYS A 362 9.19 -4.01 27.60
C LYS A 362 7.80 -3.45 27.32
N CYS A 363 6.78 -4.31 27.13
CA CYS A 363 5.42 -3.89 26.77
C CYS A 363 4.42 -4.30 27.87
N PRO A 364 4.34 -3.60 29.02
CA PRO A 364 3.59 -4.05 30.20
C PRO A 364 2.08 -4.21 29.96
N LEU A 365 1.45 -3.44 29.06
CA LEU A 365 0.00 -3.45 28.81
C LEU A 365 -0.42 -4.23 27.56
N LEU A 366 0.46 -5.08 27.03
CA LEU A 366 0.24 -5.75 25.74
C LEU A 366 -0.92 -6.75 25.79
N GLU A 367 -1.92 -6.54 24.92
CA GLU A 367 -3.16 -7.33 24.82
C GLU A 367 -3.11 -8.35 23.68
N SER A 368 -2.48 -7.98 22.55
CA SER A 368 -2.31 -8.90 21.41
C SER A 368 -0.93 -8.79 20.78
N VAL A 369 -0.40 -9.93 20.36
CA VAL A 369 0.83 -10.03 19.59
C VAL A 369 0.57 -10.81 18.32
N LYS A 370 0.99 -10.26 17.20
CA LYS A 370 1.11 -10.95 15.93
C LYS A 370 2.59 -11.15 15.64
N LEU A 371 3.00 -12.40 15.47
CA LEU A 371 4.35 -12.76 15.07
C LEU A 371 4.31 -13.16 13.60
N VAL A 372 5.11 -12.49 12.77
CA VAL A 372 5.24 -12.77 11.34
C VAL A 372 6.66 -13.24 11.06
N HIS A 373 6.79 -14.43 10.46
CA HIS A 373 8.07 -14.87 9.94
C HIS A 373 8.34 -14.20 8.60
N GLU A 374 9.29 -13.27 8.58
CA GLU A 374 9.79 -12.67 7.34
C GLU A 374 10.80 -13.62 6.69
N ILE A 375 10.66 -13.84 5.37
CA ILE A 375 11.59 -14.65 4.59
C ILE A 375 12.58 -13.69 3.88
N PRO A 376 13.90 -13.94 3.95
CA PRO A 376 14.89 -13.12 3.25
C PRO A 376 14.67 -13.08 1.74
N LYS A 377 14.85 -11.92 1.11
CA LYS A 377 14.85 -11.80 -0.35
C LYS A 377 16.18 -12.31 -0.92
N PHE A 378 16.15 -13.34 -1.76
CA PHE A 378 17.31 -13.84 -2.50
C PHE A 378 17.53 -13.04 -3.80
N HIS A 379 18.77 -12.62 -4.09
CA HIS A 379 19.13 -12.24 -5.45
C HIS A 379 19.33 -13.51 -6.29
N HIS A 380 18.53 -13.66 -7.36
CA HIS A 380 18.85 -14.56 -8.46
C HIS A 380 20.09 -14.05 -9.21
N THR A 381 21.27 -14.22 -8.64
CA THR A 381 22.54 -14.09 -9.34
C THR A 381 23.30 -15.39 -9.14
N GLU A 382 23.21 -16.25 -10.15
CA GLU A 382 24.15 -17.32 -10.51
C GLU A 382 24.97 -17.96 -9.38
N VAL A 383 24.32 -18.70 -8.47
CA VAL A 383 24.90 -19.96 -7.96
C VAL A 383 23.77 -20.98 -7.87
N GLY A 384 23.67 -21.81 -8.91
CA GLY A 384 22.91 -23.04 -8.83
C GLY A 384 23.44 -23.90 -7.69
N ILE A 385 22.55 -24.63 -7.02
CA ILE A 385 22.79 -25.53 -5.88
C ILE A 385 22.65 -24.81 -4.52
N LYS A 386 21.39 -24.69 -4.05
CA LYS A 386 20.95 -24.80 -2.62
C LYS A 386 19.52 -24.31 -2.34
N ALA A 387 18.86 -23.62 -3.28
CA ALA A 387 17.47 -23.18 -3.09
C ALA A 387 16.48 -24.35 -2.90
N LYS A 388 16.70 -25.47 -3.60
CA LYS A 388 15.84 -26.68 -3.52
C LYS A 388 15.87 -27.38 -2.14
N ASP A 389 16.93 -27.21 -1.36
CA ASP A 389 17.11 -27.94 -0.09
C ASP A 389 16.34 -27.32 1.09
N TRP A 390 15.87 -26.07 0.96
CA TRP A 390 15.06 -25.38 1.96
C TRP A 390 13.61 -25.17 1.51
N GLU A 391 13.36 -24.96 0.21
CA GLU A 391 12.01 -24.94 -0.36
C GLU A 391 11.25 -26.22 0.00
N SER A 392 11.89 -27.39 -0.13
CA SER A 392 11.31 -28.69 0.26
C SER A 392 11.01 -28.85 1.77
N LYS A 393 11.38 -27.88 2.62
CA LYS A 393 11.20 -27.91 4.08
C LYS A 393 10.13 -26.94 4.60
N LEU A 394 9.57 -26.07 3.76
CA LEU A 394 8.44 -25.20 4.12
C LEU A 394 7.12 -26.00 4.10
N PRO A 395 6.28 -25.95 5.17
CA PRO A 395 4.94 -26.50 5.08
C PRO A 395 4.13 -25.86 3.95
N LEU A 396 3.52 -26.73 3.15
CA LEU A 396 2.63 -26.38 2.06
C LEU A 396 1.26 -25.98 2.64
N ASN A 397 0.59 -25.03 2.02
CA ASN A 397 -0.82 -24.75 2.29
C ASN A 397 -1.70 -25.89 1.73
N ALA A 398 -3.02 -25.81 1.99
CA ALA A 398 -3.98 -26.82 1.57
C ALA A 398 -4.01 -27.07 0.04
N ASP A 399 -3.52 -26.11 -0.75
CA ASP A 399 -3.47 -26.14 -2.20
C ASP A 399 -2.10 -26.61 -2.76
N GLY A 400 -1.17 -27.05 -1.90
CA GLY A 400 0.14 -27.55 -2.34
C GLY A 400 1.14 -26.46 -2.73
N ASN A 401 0.91 -25.21 -2.31
CA ASN A 401 1.84 -24.09 -2.48
C ASN A 401 2.61 -23.82 -1.18
N TYR A 402 3.85 -23.35 -1.25
CA TYR A 402 4.62 -23.01 -0.05
C TYR A 402 3.94 -21.88 0.74
N ASN A 403 3.79 -22.02 2.06
CA ASN A 403 3.35 -20.91 2.91
C ASN A 403 4.48 -19.88 3.00
N TYR A 404 4.34 -18.77 2.26
CA TYR A 404 5.36 -17.73 2.13
C TYR A 404 5.47 -16.78 3.35
N ALA A 405 4.67 -16.97 4.40
CA ALA A 405 4.78 -16.29 5.69
C ALA A 405 4.05 -17.10 6.78
N TYR A 406 4.72 -17.40 7.90
CA TYR A 406 4.03 -17.91 9.09
C TYR A 406 3.53 -16.73 9.90
N CYS A 407 2.22 -16.65 10.09
CA CYS A 407 1.58 -15.62 10.89
C CYS A 407 0.90 -16.30 12.09
N THR A 408 1.33 -15.95 13.29
CA THR A 408 0.71 -16.41 14.53
C THR A 408 0.12 -15.21 15.25
N ASN A 409 -1.22 -15.17 15.36
CA ASN A 409 -1.93 -14.17 16.16
C ASN A 409 -2.20 -14.74 17.55
N LEU A 410 -1.74 -14.04 18.58
CA LEU A 410 -1.86 -14.44 19.98
C LEU A 410 -2.56 -13.31 20.75
N HIS A 411 -3.72 -13.61 21.32
CA HIS A 411 -4.31 -12.77 22.36
C HIS A 411 -3.69 -13.14 23.70
N LEU A 412 -3.03 -12.17 24.34
CA LEU A 412 -2.13 -12.45 25.46
C LEU A 412 -2.83 -12.64 26.80
N GLY A 413 -4.08 -12.18 26.97
CA GLY A 413 -4.96 -12.46 28.11
C GLY A 413 -4.26 -12.82 29.43
N GLU A 414 -4.58 -13.99 30.00
CA GLU A 414 -3.85 -14.58 31.15
C GLU A 414 -2.60 -15.38 30.73
N ASN A 415 -2.43 -15.64 29.43
CA ASN A 415 -1.44 -16.58 28.87
C ASN A 415 -0.07 -15.96 28.58
N ARG A 416 0.15 -14.69 28.94
CA ARG A 416 1.43 -13.99 28.69
C ARG A 416 2.63 -14.66 29.35
N LYS A 417 2.48 -15.15 30.59
CA LYS A 417 3.56 -15.86 31.30
C LYS A 417 3.89 -17.18 30.61
N GLU A 418 2.86 -17.90 30.18
CA GLU A 418 2.97 -19.17 29.46
C GLU A 418 3.68 -18.98 28.11
N LEU A 419 3.35 -17.92 27.35
CA LEU A 419 4.06 -17.59 26.10
C LEU A 419 5.53 -17.30 26.34
N ILE A 420 5.85 -16.50 27.36
CA ILE A 420 7.24 -16.16 27.71
C ILE A 420 8.02 -17.43 28.12
N GLU A 421 7.41 -18.31 28.91
CA GLU A 421 8.01 -19.59 29.30
C GLU A 421 8.19 -20.52 28.09
N LEU A 422 7.21 -20.61 27.20
CA LEU A 422 7.31 -21.38 25.96
C LEU A 422 8.46 -20.89 25.06
N LEU A 423 8.60 -19.57 24.89
CA LEU A 423 9.70 -18.99 24.12
C LEU A 423 11.07 -19.24 24.78
N ARG A 424 11.18 -19.11 26.11
CA ARG A 424 12.44 -19.41 26.85
C ARG A 424 12.82 -20.88 26.82
N ASN A 425 11.86 -21.79 26.97
CA ASN A 425 12.10 -23.22 26.89
C ASN A 425 12.60 -23.61 25.49
N ARG A 426 12.15 -22.89 24.45
CA ARG A 426 12.64 -23.08 23.08
C ARG A 426 14.02 -22.49 22.83
N SER A 427 14.37 -21.34 23.41
CA SER A 427 15.71 -20.76 23.28
C SER A 427 16.80 -21.57 24.01
N THR A 428 16.43 -22.34 25.04
CA THR A 428 17.36 -23.16 25.86
C THR A 428 17.51 -24.59 25.37
N SER A 429 16.63 -25.05 24.47
CA SER A 429 16.71 -26.39 23.86
C SER A 429 17.86 -26.42 22.84
N LYS A 430 19.03 -26.91 23.26
CA LYS A 430 20.22 -27.18 22.41
C LYS A 430 19.99 -28.25 21.32
N SER A 431 18.77 -28.76 21.15
CA SER A 431 18.44 -29.86 20.24
C SER A 431 17.56 -29.45 19.04
N CYS A 432 17.21 -28.18 18.89
CA CYS A 432 16.37 -27.75 17.77
C CYS A 432 17.22 -27.48 16.53
N SER A 433 17.70 -28.56 15.88
CA SER A 433 18.22 -28.44 14.51
C SER A 433 17.25 -27.59 13.66
N GLU A 434 17.76 -26.75 12.76
CA GLU A 434 16.99 -25.82 11.91
C GLU A 434 15.75 -26.45 11.24
N LYS A 435 15.72 -27.78 11.10
CA LYS A 435 14.58 -28.59 10.63
C LYS A 435 13.32 -28.55 11.51
N THR A 436 13.42 -28.12 12.77
CA THR A 436 12.34 -28.26 13.77
C THR A 436 11.56 -26.96 14.01
N MET A 437 12.11 -25.79 13.65
CA MET A 437 11.44 -24.49 13.85
C MET A 437 10.19 -24.32 12.96
N CYS A 438 10.24 -24.76 11.71
CA CYS A 438 9.13 -24.58 10.76
C CYS A 438 7.90 -25.47 11.02
N ARG A 439 8.04 -26.59 11.75
CA ARG A 439 6.93 -27.55 11.95
C ARG A 439 6.21 -27.45 13.29
N HIS A 440 6.75 -26.73 14.27
CA HIS A 440 6.20 -26.69 15.64
C HIS A 440 5.83 -25.26 16.10
N CYS A 441 5.87 -24.27 15.20
CA CYS A 441 5.26 -22.94 15.42
C CYS A 441 3.78 -22.86 14.98
N CYS A 442 3.26 -23.91 14.33
CA CYS A 442 1.82 -24.05 14.06
C CYS A 442 1.07 -24.59 15.27
#